data_AF-A0A2D7GSZ7-F1
#
_entry.id   AF-A0A2D7GSZ7-F1
#
_cell.length_a   1.000
_cell.length_b   1.000
_cell.length_c   1.000
_cell.angle_alpha   90.00
_cell.angle_beta   90.00
_cell.angle_gamma   90.00
#
_symmetry.space_group_name_H-M   'P 1'
#
loop_
_entity.id
_entity.type
_entity.pdbx_description
1 polymer ?
#
loop_
_entity_poly.entity_id
_entity_poly.type
_entity_poly.pdbx_seq_one_letter_code
_entity_poly.pdbx_strand_id
1 'polypeptide(L)' 'NPKYTWREWLVVPAYKEAEQGTFERIHALQHILSKPYDEQSAQTEAEHCRLRPREYFGAGGVSHYSCSS' A
#
# COMPACT_ATOMS: atom_id res chain seq x y z
N ASN A 1 -4.22 8.91 -15.13
CA ASN A 1 -4.43 7.71 -14.28
C ASN A 1 -3.11 7.33 -13.64
N PRO A 2 -2.95 7.52 -12.31
CA PRO A 2 -1.74 7.09 -11.61
C PRO A 2 -1.59 5.56 -11.67
N LYS A 3 -0.37 5.09 -11.88
CA LYS A 3 -0.06 3.66 -12.00
C LYS A 3 -0.10 2.98 -10.62
N TYR A 4 0.30 3.72 -9.59
CA TYR A 4 0.23 3.31 -8.20
C TYR A 4 -0.82 4.14 -7.46
N THR A 5 -1.78 3.47 -6.84
CA THR A 5 -2.78 4.10 -5.97
C THR A 5 -2.64 3.64 -4.54
N TRP A 6 -2.92 4.54 -3.61
CA TRP A 6 -2.97 4.20 -2.20
C TRP A 6 -4.13 3.22 -1.96
N ARG A 7 -3.81 2.01 -1.48
CA ARG A 7 -4.77 0.92 -1.28
C ARG A 7 -4.61 0.39 0.13
N GLU A 8 -5.68 0.45 0.91
CA GLU A 8 -5.70 0.06 2.33
C GLU A 8 -5.13 -1.35 2.56
N TRP A 9 -5.50 -2.33 1.73
CA TRP A 9 -5.01 -3.71 1.86
C TRP A 9 -3.50 -3.88 1.59
N LEU A 10 -2.86 -2.95 0.87
CA LEU A 10 -1.42 -2.95 0.64
C LEU A 10 -0.67 -2.29 1.81
N VAL A 11 -1.32 -1.34 2.47
CA VAL A 11 -0.75 -0.43 3.47
C VAL A 11 -0.92 -0.96 4.90
N VAL A 12 -2.07 -1.57 5.21
CA VAL A 12 -2.35 -2.20 6.52
C VAL A 12 -1.26 -3.16 6.98
N PRO A 13 -0.76 -4.12 6.17
CA PRO A 13 0.29 -5.01 6.64
C PRO A 13 1.62 -4.26 6.85
N ALA A 14 1.92 -3.23 6.05
CA ALA A 14 3.12 -2.41 6.25
C ALA A 14 3.07 -1.63 7.59
N TYR A 15 1.91 -1.12 7.99
CA TYR A 15 1.75 -0.51 9.31
C TYR A 15 1.92 -1.50 10.46
N LYS A 16 1.35 -2.72 10.35
CA LYS A 16 1.53 -3.76 11.36
C LYS A 16 3.00 -4.19 11.51
N GLU A 17 3.75 -4.26 10.41
CA GLU A 17 5.18 -4.55 10.43
C GLU A 17 5.97 -3.40 11.09
N ALA A 18 5.59 -2.15 10.81
CA ALA A 18 6.22 -0.98 11.41
C ALA A 18 5.92 -0.83 12.91
N GLU A 19 4.73 -1.21 13.36
CA GLU A 19 4.41 -1.34 14.79
C GLU A 19 5.33 -2.34 15.50
N GLN A 20 5.80 -3.36 14.79
CA GLN A 20 6.77 -4.33 15.27
C GLN A 20 8.23 -3.84 15.13
N GLY A 21 8.45 -2.61 14.67
CA GLY A 21 9.77 -2.01 14.47
C GLY A 21 10.41 -2.30 13.10
N THR A 22 9.69 -2.93 12.18
CA THR A 22 10.17 -3.24 10.83
C THR A 22 9.66 -2.21 9.82
N PHE A 23 10.52 -1.29 9.38
CA PHE A 23 10.11 -0.15 8.54
C PHE A 23 10.39 -0.33 7.05
N GLU A 24 11.09 -1.40 6.66
CA GLU A 24 11.54 -1.64 5.27
C GLU A 24 10.37 -1.56 4.28
N ARG A 25 9.25 -2.19 4.61
CA ARG A 25 8.06 -2.23 3.78
C ARG A 25 7.35 -0.88 3.66
N ILE A 26 7.30 -0.10 4.74
CA ILE A 26 6.75 1.26 4.70
C ILE A 26 7.62 2.17 3.84
N HIS A 27 8.94 2.11 3.99
CA HIS A 27 9.84 2.95 3.19
C HIS A 27 9.77 2.61 1.70
N ALA A 28 9.66 1.34 1.34
CA ALA A 28 9.43 0.92 -0.04
C ALA A 28 8.12 1.51 -0.60
N LEU A 29 7.02 1.41 0.15
CA LEU A 29 5.75 2.01 -0.24
C LEU A 29 5.84 3.53 -0.39
N GLN A 30 6.51 4.21 0.53
CA GLN A 30 6.69 5.65 0.51
C GLN A 30 7.48 6.10 -0.73
N HIS A 31 8.51 5.35 -1.12
CA HIS A 31 9.28 5.60 -2.34
C HIS A 31 8.42 5.46 -3.59
N ILE A 32 7.61 4.40 -3.69
CA ILE A 32 6.74 4.15 -4.84
C ILE A 32 5.63 5.20 -4.93
N LEU A 33 4.97 5.50 -3.82
CA LEU A 33 3.86 6.46 -3.76
C LEU A 33 4.33 7.91 -3.97
N SER A 34 5.61 8.22 -3.72
CA SER A 34 6.17 9.55 -4.02
C SER A 34 6.29 9.83 -5.53
N LYS A 35 6.28 8.78 -6.35
CA LYS A 35 6.43 8.85 -7.81
C LYS A 35 5.37 8.00 -8.52
N PRO A 36 4.08 8.34 -8.38
CA PRO A 36 2.96 7.48 -8.81
C PRO A 36 2.81 7.34 -10.33
N TYR A 37 3.59 8.11 -11.10
CA TYR A 37 3.60 8.12 -12.57
C TYR A 37 4.92 7.62 -13.17
N ASP A 38 5.98 7.42 -12.37
CA ASP A 38 7.27 6.92 -12.89
C ASP A 38 7.15 5.43 -13.23
N GLU A 39 7.73 5.03 -14.37
CA GLU A 39 7.91 3.62 -14.70
C GLU A 39 8.94 3.00 -13.75
N GLN A 40 8.55 1.96 -13.02
CA GLN A 40 9.48 1.20 -12.20
C GLN A 40 9.77 -0.15 -12.85
N SER A 41 10.70 -0.91 -12.28
CA SER A 41 10.99 -2.25 -12.79
C SER A 41 9.72 -3.12 -12.77
N ALA A 42 9.57 -3.97 -13.79
CA ALA A 42 8.42 -4.86 -13.95
C ALA A 42 8.16 -5.76 -12.72
N GLN A 43 9.22 -6.07 -11.96
CA GLN A 43 9.14 -6.83 -10.72
C GLN A 43 8.45 -6.04 -9.59
N THR A 44 8.82 -4.78 -9.39
CA THR A 44 8.17 -3.90 -8.41
C THR A 44 6.72 -3.59 -8.81
N GLU A 45 6.47 -3.44 -10.11
CA GLU A 45 5.12 -3.32 -10.65
C GLU A 45 4.27 -4.56 -10.37
N ALA A 46 4.80 -5.76 -10.60
CA ALA A 46 4.09 -7.00 -10.35
C ALA A 46 3.78 -7.23 -8.86
N GLU A 47 4.58 -6.69 -7.95
CA GLU A 47 4.39 -6.82 -6.50
C GLU A 47 3.42 -5.78 -5.93
N HIS A 48 3.51 -4.52 -6.38
CA HIS A 48 2.75 -3.41 -5.81
C HIS A 48 1.53 -2.98 -6.63
N CYS A 49 1.50 -3.23 -7.94
CA CYS A 49 0.35 -2.99 -8.82
C CYS A 49 -0.57 -4.23 -8.90
N ARG A 50 -0.80 -4.88 -7.76
CA ARG A 50 -1.69 -6.05 -7.71
C ARG A 50 -3.15 -5.64 -7.62
N LEU A 51 -4.00 -6.45 -8.24
CA LEU A 51 -5.44 -6.40 -7.97
C LEU A 51 -5.69 -6.78 -6.52
N ARG A 52 -6.76 -6.21 -5.95
CA ARG A 52 -7.17 -6.52 -4.58
C ARG A 52 -7.33 -8.05 -4.45
N PRO A 53 -6.66 -8.70 -3.50
CA PRO A 53 -6.85 -10.13 -3.25
C PRO A 53 -8.32 -10.42 -2.94
N ARG A 54 -8.81 -11.58 -3.40
CA ARG A 54 -10.21 -12.00 -3.20
C ARG A 54 -10.62 -12.07 -1.73
N GLU A 55 -9.64 -12.29 -0.84
CA GLU A 55 -9.80 -12.29 0.62
C GLU A 55 -10.30 -10.96 1.18
N TYR A 56 -10.03 -9.85 0.49
CA TYR A 56 -10.51 -8.51 0.84
C TYR A 56 -11.71 -8.07 -0.01
N PHE A 57 -12.27 -8.98 -0.81
CA PHE A 57 -13.44 -8.72 -1.64
C PHE A 57 -14.71 -8.87 -0.77
N GLY A 58 -15.39 -7.76 -0.48
CA GLY A 58 -16.53 -7.73 0.43
C GLY A 58 -16.22 -7.27 1.86
N ALA A 59 -14.94 -7.11 2.21
CA ALA A 59 -14.57 -6.33 3.38
C ALA A 59 -14.85 -4.84 3.08
N GLY A 60 -15.77 -4.23 3.83
CA GLY A 60 -15.90 -2.77 3.85
C GLY A 60 -14.53 -2.16 4.18
N GLY A 61 -14.19 -1.04 3.53
CA GLY A 61 -12.88 -0.39 3.70
C GLY A 61 -12.51 -0.28 5.17
N VAL A 62 -11.23 -0.48 5.48
CA VAL A 62 -10.74 -0.44 6.87
C VAL A 62 -10.68 1.03 7.28
N SER A 63 -11.84 1.62 7.55
CA SER A 63 -12.01 2.98 8.05
C SER A 63 -11.51 3.04 9.50
N HIS A 64 -10.19 3.06 9.65
CA HIS A 64 -9.51 3.27 10.94
C HIS A 64 -8.60 4.50 10.90
N TYR A 65 -8.93 5.47 10.04
CA TYR A 65 -8.39 6.82 10.17
C TYR A 65 -9.38 7.64 11.00
N SER A 66 -9.21 7.61 12.32
CA SER A 66 -9.87 8.59 13.19
C SER A 66 -9.19 9.93 12.96
N CYS A 67 -9.85 10.84 12.24
CA CYS A 67 -9.44 12.25 12.23
C CYS A 67 -9.74 12.83 13.61
N SER A 68 -8.75 12.86 14.51
CA SER A 68 -8.74 13.83 15.59
C SER A 68 -8.32 15.17 15.00
N SER A 69 -9.24 16.14 15.05
CA SER A 69 -9.04 17.55 14.68
C SER A 69 -7.90 18.20 15.46
#